data_AF-A0A971BL48-F1
#
_entry.id   AF-A0A971BL48-F1
#
_cell.length_a   1.000
_cell.length_b   1.000
_cell.length_c   1.000
_cell.angle_alpha   90.00
_cell.angle_beta   90.00
_cell.angle_gamma   90.00
#
_symmetry.space_group_name_H-M   'P 1'
#
loop_
_entity.id
_entity.type
_entity.pdbx_description
1 polymer ?
#
loop_
_entity_poly.entity_id
_entity_poly.type
_entity_poly.pdbx_seq_one_letter_code
_entity_poly.pdbx_strand_id
1 'polypeptide(L)'
;MRNKQHMLNEIRATEFACLELRLFLDTHPDDARAMEDYDICACRLRQLMDDYSCKYGPLLGNGLQPAGECRTWVKSPWPWEM
;
A
#
# COMPACT_ATOMS: atom_id res chain seq x y z
N MET A 1 5.78 -19.72 1.73
CA MET A 1 6.19 -18.30 1.80
C MET A 1 5.51 -17.56 0.66
N ARG A 2 4.78 -16.46 0.90
CA ARG A 2 4.24 -15.64 -0.20
C ARG A 2 5.42 -14.98 -0.93
N ASN A 3 5.47 -15.12 -2.25
CA ASN A 3 6.52 -14.51 -3.09
C ASN A 3 6.28 -12.99 -3.18
N LYS A 4 7.35 -12.18 -3.22
CA LYS A 4 7.29 -10.72 -3.36
C LYS A 4 6.37 -10.30 -4.52
N GLN A 5 6.45 -10.98 -5.66
CA GLN A 5 5.61 -10.70 -6.83
C GLN A 5 4.14 -11.01 -6.58
N HIS A 6 3.83 -12.06 -5.83
CA HIS A 6 2.46 -12.43 -5.50
C HIS A 6 1.81 -11.35 -4.62
N MET A 7 2.51 -10.88 -3.58
CA MET A 7 1.99 -9.81 -2.72
C MET A 7 1.82 -8.49 -3.49
N LEU A 8 2.74 -8.15 -4.40
CA LEU A 8 2.57 -6.99 -5.28
C LEU A 8 1.34 -7.11 -6.18
N ASN A 9 1.09 -8.31 -6.73
CA ASN A 9 -0.09 -8.53 -7.57
C ASN A 9 -1.39 -8.44 -6.75
N GLU A 10 -1.42 -8.97 -5.52
CA GLU A 10 -2.57 -8.82 -4.62
C GLU A 10 -2.86 -7.34 -4.30
N ILE A 11 -1.81 -6.55 -4.02
CA ILE A 11 -1.94 -5.11 -3.77
C ILE A 11 -2.51 -4.40 -4.99
N ARG A 12 -1.94 -4.63 -6.18
CA ARG A 12 -2.41 -4.01 -7.43
C ARG A 12 -3.85 -4.37 -7.76
N ALA A 13 -4.24 -5.63 -7.56
CA ALA A 13 -5.61 -6.07 -7.80
C ALA A 13 -6.59 -5.40 -6.83
N THR A 14 -6.20 -5.28 -5.56
CA THR A 14 -7.04 -4.63 -4.53
C THR A 14 -7.13 -3.11 -4.78
N GLU A 15 -6.04 -2.48 -5.17
CA GLU A 15 -5.99 -1.06 -5.56
C GLU A 15 -6.89 -0.79 -6.77
N PHE A 16 -6.83 -1.64 -7.80
CA PHE A 16 -7.72 -1.54 -8.95
C PHE A 16 -9.19 -1.65 -8.54
N ALA A 17 -9.55 -2.61 -7.67
CA ALA A 17 -10.91 -2.74 -7.17
C ALA A 17 -11.38 -1.48 -6.40
N CYS A 18 -10.52 -0.89 -5.57
CA CYS A 18 -10.83 0.37 -4.88
C CYS A 18 -11.10 1.53 -5.86
N LEU A 19 -10.30 1.61 -6.93
CA LEU A 19 -10.44 2.66 -7.96
C LEU A 19 -11.74 2.49 -8.74
N GLU A 20 -12.08 1.28 -9.16
CA GLU A 20 -13.33 0.99 -9.87
C GLU A 20 -14.55 1.30 -9.01
N LEU A 21 -14.54 0.92 -7.72
CA LEU A 21 -15.63 1.23 -6.79
C LEU A 21 -15.78 2.74 -6.57
N ARG A 22 -14.67 3.48 -6.47
CA ARG A 22 -14.71 4.94 -6.38
C ARG A 22 -15.32 5.55 -7.65
N LEU A 23 -14.89 5.10 -8.83
CA LEU A 23 -15.43 5.57 -10.09
C LEU A 23 -16.92 5.25 -10.23
N PHE A 24 -17.35 4.08 -9.73
CA PHE A 24 -18.75 3.72 -9.68
C PHE A 24 -19.55 4.66 -8.78
N LEU A 25 -19.05 4.95 -7.58
CA LEU A 25 -19.66 5.88 -6.62
C LEU A 25 -19.76 7.32 -7.16
N ASP A 26 -18.86 7.76 -8.05
CA ASP A 26 -18.98 9.06 -8.71
C ASP A 26 -20.27 9.17 -9.55
N THR A 27 -20.79 8.04 -10.03
CA THR A 27 -22.06 7.97 -10.78
C THR A 27 -23.26 7.56 -9.92
N HIS A 28 -23.03 6.87 -8.81
CA HIS A 28 -24.06 6.36 -7.89
C HIS A 28 -23.70 6.70 -6.42
N PRO A 29 -23.79 7.98 -6.02
CA PRO A 29 -23.28 8.44 -4.71
C PRO A 29 -24.05 7.88 -3.51
N ASP A 30 -25.32 7.50 -3.70
CA ASP A 30 -26.19 7.00 -2.63
C ASP A 30 -26.19 5.45 -2.53
N ASP A 31 -25.35 4.76 -3.30
CA ASP A 31 -25.23 3.30 -3.21
C ASP A 31 -24.44 2.89 -1.96
N ALA A 32 -25.19 2.62 -0.88
CA ALA A 32 -24.63 2.21 0.40
C ALA A 32 -23.83 0.89 0.33
N ARG A 33 -24.13 0.00 -0.63
CA ARG A 33 -23.39 -1.26 -0.78
C ARG A 33 -22.03 -1.03 -1.42
N ALA A 34 -21.99 -0.22 -2.48
CA ALA A 34 -20.75 0.15 -3.13
C ALA A 34 -19.81 0.91 -2.17
N MET A 35 -20.36 1.71 -1.25
CA MET A 35 -19.60 2.37 -0.19
C MET A 35 -19.00 1.37 0.81
N GLU A 36 -19.80 0.41 1.28
CA GLU A 36 -19.32 -0.65 2.18
C GLU A 36 -18.23 -1.51 1.53
N ASP A 37 -18.43 -1.91 0.27
CA ASP A 37 -17.45 -2.66 -0.51
C ASP A 37 -16.14 -1.87 -0.68
N TYR A 38 -16.24 -0.56 -0.92
CA TYR A 38 -15.07 0.32 -1.02
C TYR A 38 -14.31 0.39 0.31
N ASP A 39 -14.99 0.53 1.43
CA ASP A 39 -14.36 0.57 2.77
C ASP A 39 -13.65 -0.75 3.10
N ILE A 40 -14.27 -1.88 2.76
CA ILE A 40 -13.67 -3.22 2.91
C ILE A 40 -12.40 -3.33 2.04
N CYS A 41 -12.49 -2.95 0.77
CA CYS A 41 -11.35 -2.97 -0.15
C CYS A 41 -10.21 -2.05 0.32
N ALA A 42 -10.53 -0.84 0.78
CA ALA A 42 -9.54 0.12 1.27
C ALA A 42 -8.84 -0.37 2.55
N CYS A 43 -9.59 -0.99 3.48
CA CYS A 43 -9.03 -1.62 4.67
C CYS A 43 -8.08 -2.77 4.31
N ARG A 44 -8.49 -3.64 3.38
CA ARG A 44 -7.66 -4.75 2.89
C ARG A 44 -6.41 -4.26 2.17
N LEU A 45 -6.51 -3.20 1.37
CA LEU A 45 -5.37 -2.61 0.68
C LEU A 45 -4.32 -2.13 1.69
N ARG A 46 -4.74 -1.43 2.74
CA ARG A 46 -3.85 -0.96 3.82
C ARG A 46 -3.13 -2.13 4.49
N GLN A 47 -3.86 -3.18 4.87
CA GLN A 47 -3.27 -4.37 5.48
C GLN A 47 -2.24 -5.05 4.57
N LEU A 48 -2.52 -5.17 3.27
CA LEU A 48 -1.58 -5.77 2.32
C LEU A 48 -0.31 -4.91 2.14
N MET A 49 -0.46 -3.58 2.12
CA MET A 49 0.67 -2.65 2.06
C MET A 49 1.53 -2.71 3.32
N ASP A 50 0.92 -2.82 4.51
CA ASP A 50 1.63 -2.96 5.78
C ASP A 50 2.37 -4.31 5.84
N ASP A 51 1.68 -5.40 5.50
CA ASP A 51 2.26 -6.75 5.43
C ASP A 51 3.46 -6.83 4.48
N TYR A 52 3.36 -6.15 3.33
CA TYR A 52 4.45 -6.08 2.38
C TYR A 52 5.59 -5.24 2.94
N SER A 53 5.29 -4.06 3.51
CA SER A 53 6.29 -3.13 4.01
C SER A 53 7.10 -3.74 5.16
N CYS A 54 6.45 -4.49 6.05
CA CYS A 54 7.10 -5.26 7.11
C CYS A 54 8.06 -6.34 6.59
N LYS A 55 7.81 -6.92 5.41
CA LYS A 55 8.61 -8.04 4.86
C LYS A 55 9.69 -7.61 3.89
N TYR A 56 9.43 -6.60 3.07
CA TYR A 56 10.27 -6.23 1.93
C TYR A 56 10.70 -4.77 1.94
N GLY A 57 10.26 -3.99 2.93
CA GLY A 57 10.46 -2.55 2.99
C GLY A 57 9.36 -1.75 2.27
N PRO A 58 9.34 -0.42 2.46
CA PRO A 58 8.27 0.44 1.97
C PRO A 58 8.09 0.35 0.45
N LEU A 59 6.84 0.17 0.00
CA LEU A 59 6.45 0.09 -1.41
C LEU A 59 6.64 1.40 -2.16
N LEU A 60 6.26 2.49 -1.51
CA LEU A 60 6.46 3.85 -2.00
C LEU A 60 7.76 4.35 -1.38
N GLY A 61 8.80 4.48 -2.21
CA GLY A 61 9.94 5.30 -1.81
C GLY A 61 9.37 6.69 -1.54
N ASN A 62 9.40 7.13 -0.28
CA ASN A 62 9.19 8.50 0.23
C ASN A 62 7.79 9.07 0.57
N GLY A 63 6.67 8.33 0.54
CA GLY A 63 5.34 8.95 0.71
C GLY A 63 4.63 8.85 2.08
N LEU A 64 4.80 7.75 2.80
CA LEU A 64 4.01 7.44 4.01
C LEU A 64 4.93 6.87 5.07
N GLN A 65 5.64 7.73 5.79
CA GLN A 65 6.36 7.33 7.00
C GLN A 65 5.49 7.59 8.22
N PRO A 66 5.03 6.56 8.96
CA PRO A 66 4.76 6.76 10.38
C PRO A 66 6.09 7.08 11.06
N ALA A 67 6.12 8.20 11.77
CA ALA A 67 7.28 8.72 12.49
C ALA A 67 7.73 7.73 13.57
N GLY A 68 8.71 6.88 13.27
CA GLY A 68 9.26 5.99 14.27
C GLY A 68 10.55 5.30 13.85
N GLU A 69 10.56 4.65 12.69
CA GLU A 69 11.62 3.66 12.40
C GLU A 69 12.10 3.72 10.95
N CYS A 70 12.66 4.86 10.53
CA CYS A 70 13.45 4.94 9.30
C CYS A 70 14.82 5.56 9.60
N ARG A 71 15.62 4.89 10.43
CA ARG A 71 17.01 5.31 10.78
C ARG A 71 18.10 4.37 10.26
N THR A 72 17.82 3.58 9.23
CA THR A 72 18.81 2.69 8.61
C THR A 72 19.43 3.22 7.32
N TRP A 73 19.00 4.38 6.81
CA TRP A 73 19.61 4.99 5.60
C TRP A 73 20.89 5.79 5.87
N VAL A 74 21.30 6.00 7.13
CA VAL A 74 22.44 6.87 7.49
C VAL A 74 23.47 6.12 8.33
N LYS A 75 23.89 4.91 7.92
CA LYS A 75 25.03 4.20 8.56
C LYS A 75 25.94 3.43 7.60
N SER A 76 26.08 3.91 6.36
CA SER A 76 27.21 3.49 5.51
C SER A 76 28.09 4.71 5.23
N PRO A 77 29.42 4.62 5.40
CA PRO A 77 30.31 5.67 4.94
C PRO A 77 30.16 5.85 3.43
N TRP A 78 30.25 7.09 2.98
CA TRP A 78 30.13 7.38 1.56
C TRP A 78 31.36 6.86 0.83
N PRO A 79 31.25 6.44 -0.45
CA PRO A 79 32.34 5.82 -1.19
C PRO A 79 33.58 6.69 -1.42
N TRP A 80 33.55 7.96 -1.01
CA TRP A 80 34.67 8.91 -1.11
C TRP A 80 35.28 9.30 0.25
N GLU A 81 34.86 8.68 1.37
CA GLU A 81 35.54 8.82 2.67
C GLU A 81 36.74 7.85 2.81
N MET A 82 37.37 7.45 1.69
CA MET A 82 38.65 6.75 1.66
C MET A 82 39.82 7.72 1.61
#